data_AF-X1LN44-F1
#
_entry.id   AF-X1LN44-F1
#
_cell.length_a   1.000
_cell.length_b   1.000
_cell.length_c   1.000
_cell.angle_alpha   90.00
_cell.angle_beta   90.00
_cell.angle_gamma   90.00
#
_symmetry.space_group_name_H-M   'P 1'
#
loop_
_entity.id
_entity.type
_entity.pdbx_description
1 polymer ?
#
loop_
_entity_poly.entity_id
_entity_poly.type
_entity_poly.pdbx_seq_one_letter_code
_entity_poly.pdbx_strand_id
1 'polypeptide(L)'
;MHRFKYKNNNLYCETVKIEDIAHKVETPFYLYSYATLLDHYRKIKRAFAPVQPLICFSMKSNSNLTVCRALVKEGAGLDIVSGGELYKALKIGAKPGKIVYASVGKTAMEIDTAIKK
;
A
#
# COMPACT_ATOMS: atom_id res chain seq x y z
N MET A 1 -7.11 -4.12 -14.52
CA MET A 1 -7.87 -3.01 -15.14
C MET A 1 -8.18 -2.00 -14.04
N HIS A 2 -7.88 -0.72 -14.27
CA HIS A 2 -7.99 0.33 -13.25
C HIS A 2 -9.31 1.12 -13.33
N ARG A 3 -9.60 1.90 -12.29
CA ARG A 3 -10.83 2.73 -12.19
C ARG A 3 -10.68 4.15 -12.73
N PHE A 4 -9.68 4.39 -13.58
CA PHE A 4 -9.61 5.58 -14.41
C PHE A 4 -10.40 5.38 -15.70
N LYS A 5 -11.41 6.24 -15.95
CA LYS A 5 -12.30 6.11 -17.11
C LYS A 5 -12.73 7.49 -17.63
N TYR A 6 -12.86 7.59 -18.94
CA TYR A 6 -13.48 8.75 -19.58
C TYR A 6 -15.01 8.64 -19.53
N LYS A 7 -15.68 9.77 -19.26
CA LYS A 7 -17.12 9.96 -19.42
C LYS A 7 -17.34 11.33 -20.04
N ASN A 8 -18.01 11.40 -21.20
CA ASN A 8 -18.27 12.65 -21.92
C ASN A 8 -17.00 13.52 -22.04
N ASN A 9 -15.90 12.92 -22.54
CA ASN A 9 -14.58 13.53 -22.71
C ASN A 9 -13.86 14.02 -21.43
N ASN A 10 -14.40 13.74 -20.25
CA ASN A 10 -13.78 14.09 -18.97
C ASN A 10 -13.19 12.84 -18.31
N LEU A 11 -11.97 12.95 -17.76
CA LEU A 11 -11.30 11.85 -17.07
C LEU A 11 -11.74 11.79 -15.60
N TYR A 12 -12.20 10.62 -15.17
CA TYR A 12 -12.59 10.33 -13.79
C TYR A 12 -11.65 9.30 -13.17
N CYS A 13 -11.36 9.49 -11.89
CA CYS A 13 -10.91 8.42 -11.02
C CYS A 13 -12.10 7.98 -10.16
N GLU A 14 -12.54 6.73 -10.35
CA GLU A 14 -13.76 6.21 -9.71
C GLU A 14 -14.98 7.08 -10.07
N THR A 15 -15.55 7.81 -9.11
CA THR A 15 -16.68 8.72 -9.31
C THR A 15 -16.27 10.19 -9.32
N VAL A 16 -14.98 10.50 -9.16
CA VAL A 16 -14.47 11.86 -9.00
C VAL A 16 -13.83 12.34 -10.30
N LYS A 17 -14.24 13.51 -10.79
CA LYS A 17 -13.63 14.16 -11.96
C LYS A 17 -12.24 14.65 -11.58
N ILE A 18 -11.21 14.30 -12.35
CA ILE A 18 -9.81 14.63 -11.99
C ILE A 18 -9.55 16.13 -12.03
N GLU A 19 -10.21 16.84 -12.95
CA GLU A 19 -10.12 18.30 -13.07
C GLU A 19 -10.52 19.02 -11.78
N ASP A 20 -11.59 18.57 -11.12
CA ASP A 20 -12.05 19.17 -9.85
C ASP A 20 -10.98 19.04 -8.75
N ILE A 21 -10.23 17.94 -8.76
CA ILE A 21 -9.09 17.73 -7.85
C ILE A 21 -7.92 18.64 -8.24
N ALA A 22 -7.64 18.79 -9.53
CA ALA A 22 -6.56 19.62 -10.02
C ALA A 22 -6.74 21.10 -9.65
N HIS A 23 -7.96 21.62 -9.72
CA HIS A 23 -8.29 22.97 -9.27
C HIS A 23 -8.17 23.15 -7.76
N LYS A 24 -8.39 22.08 -6.97
CA LYS A 24 -8.37 22.15 -5.50
C LYS A 24 -7.00 21.93 -4.86
N VAL A 25 -6.19 21.04 -5.43
CA VAL A 25 -4.91 20.59 -4.86
C VAL A 25 -3.71 21.29 -5.51
N GLU A 26 -3.93 21.94 -6.65
CA GLU A 26 -2.90 22.47 -7.55
C GLU A 26 -2.02 21.37 -8.16
N THR A 27 -1.55 21.62 -9.38
CA THR A 27 -0.70 20.67 -10.13
C THR A 27 0.78 20.99 -9.95
N PRO A 28 1.67 19.97 -9.91
CA PRO A 28 1.40 18.54 -10.10
C PRO A 28 1.01 17.80 -8.81
N PHE A 29 0.15 16.79 -8.93
CA PHE A 29 -0.19 15.85 -7.84
C PHE A 29 -0.24 14.40 -8.34
N TYR A 30 -0.01 13.47 -7.42
CA TYR A 30 -0.32 12.05 -7.64
C TYR A 30 -1.73 11.74 -7.14
N LEU A 31 -2.47 10.94 -7.91
CA LEU A 31 -3.80 10.47 -7.55
C LEU A 31 -3.88 8.96 -7.68
N TYR A 32 -4.33 8.29 -6.61
CA TYR A 32 -4.49 6.84 -6.57
C TYR A 32 -5.96 6.48 -6.43
N SER A 33 -6.40 5.45 -7.15
CA SER A 33 -7.73 4.86 -6.95
C SER A 33 -7.67 3.85 -5.79
N TYR A 34 -8.43 4.12 -4.74
CA TYR A 34 -8.61 3.22 -3.60
C TYR A 34 -9.27 1.90 -4.03
N ALA A 35 -10.32 1.98 -4.86
CA ALA A 35 -11.02 0.80 -5.35
C ALA A 35 -10.13 -0.09 -6.23
N THR A 36 -9.27 0.51 -7.05
CA THR A 36 -8.30 -0.24 -7.87
C THR A 36 -7.29 -0.98 -6.99
N LEU A 37 -6.74 -0.29 -5.99
CA LEU A 37 -5.77 -0.87 -5.05
C LEU A 37 -6.36 -2.10 -4.34
N LEU A 38 -7.55 -1.97 -3.77
CA LEU A 38 -8.19 -3.07 -3.06
C LEU A 38 -8.63 -4.20 -3.98
N ASP A 39 -9.15 -3.91 -5.16
CA ASP A 39 -9.52 -4.92 -6.14
C ASP A 39 -8.33 -5.78 -6.56
N HIS A 40 -7.17 -5.15 -6.82
CA HIS A 40 -5.94 -5.89 -7.14
C HIS A 40 -5.49 -6.80 -5.99
N TYR A 41 -5.47 -6.30 -4.77
CA TYR A 41 -5.15 -7.12 -3.59
C TYR A 41 -6.14 -8.29 -3.43
N ARG A 42 -7.44 -8.03 -3.51
CA ARG A 42 -8.50 -9.05 -3.37
C ARG A 42 -8.47 -10.09 -4.48
N LYS A 43 -8.04 -9.74 -5.69
CA LYS A 43 -7.84 -10.71 -6.78
C LYS A 43 -6.73 -11.71 -6.43
N ILE A 44 -5.59 -11.24 -5.94
CA ILE A 44 -4.49 -12.10 -5.48
C ILE A 44 -4.98 -12.97 -4.32
N LYS A 45 -5.61 -12.36 -3.31
CA LYS A 45 -6.16 -13.07 -2.14
C LYS A 45 -7.13 -14.17 -2.51
N ARG A 46 -8.03 -13.93 -3.47
CA ARG A 46 -8.97 -14.95 -3.97
C ARG A 46 -8.27 -16.06 -4.76
N ALA A 47 -7.34 -15.72 -5.65
CA ALA A 47 -6.64 -16.69 -6.48
C ALA A 47 -5.84 -17.70 -5.64
N PHE A 48 -5.26 -17.25 -4.53
CA PHE A 48 -4.48 -18.10 -3.62
C PHE A 48 -5.23 -18.52 -2.35
N ALA A 49 -6.57 -18.36 -2.29
CA ALA A 49 -7.35 -18.70 -1.10
C ALA A 49 -7.12 -20.16 -0.58
N PRO A 50 -6.98 -21.19 -1.44
CA PRO A 50 -6.82 -22.58 -0.96
C PRO A 50 -5.57 -22.82 -0.09
N VAL A 51 -4.50 -22.05 -0.29
CA VAL A 51 -3.24 -22.21 0.46
C VAL A 51 -3.10 -21.21 1.61
N GLN A 52 -4.12 -20.37 1.83
CA GLN A 52 -4.20 -19.41 2.95
C GLN A 52 -2.90 -18.60 3.20
N PRO A 53 -2.31 -17.96 2.17
CA PRO A 53 -1.02 -17.32 2.32
C PRO A 53 -1.14 -15.98 3.08
N LEU A 54 -0.06 -15.58 3.76
CA LEU A 54 0.13 -14.18 4.11
C LEU A 54 0.65 -13.41 2.89
N ILE A 55 -0.21 -12.59 2.30
CA ILE A 55 0.18 -11.70 1.19
C ILE A 55 0.80 -10.43 1.78
N CYS A 56 2.10 -10.24 1.56
CA CYS A 56 2.84 -9.07 2.00
C CYS A 56 3.01 -8.05 0.86
N PHE A 57 2.52 -6.83 1.07
CA PHE A 57 2.71 -5.74 0.10
C PHE A 57 4.10 -5.12 0.26
N SER A 58 4.86 -5.02 -0.82
CA SER A 58 6.21 -4.42 -0.79
C SER A 58 6.13 -2.89 -0.74
N MET A 59 6.49 -2.31 0.41
CA MET A 59 6.40 -0.87 0.66
C MET A 59 7.28 -0.03 -0.27
N LYS A 60 8.33 -0.63 -0.82
CA LYS A 60 9.19 -0.04 -1.85
C LYS A 60 8.41 0.44 -3.09
N SER A 61 7.31 -0.23 -3.41
CA SER A 61 6.48 0.12 -4.57
C SER A 61 5.68 1.40 -4.36
N ASN A 62 5.17 1.63 -3.14
CA ASN A 62 4.51 2.86 -2.73
C ASN A 62 4.42 2.92 -1.19
N SER A 63 5.28 3.72 -0.57
CA SER A 63 5.34 3.84 0.90
C SER A 63 4.42 4.92 1.48
N ASN A 64 3.45 5.42 0.69
CA ASN A 64 2.43 6.33 1.18
C ASN A 64 1.62 5.64 2.29
N LEU A 65 1.50 6.32 3.45
CA LEU A 65 0.87 5.73 4.64
C LEU A 65 -0.59 5.37 4.42
N THR A 66 -1.34 6.14 3.63
CA THR A 66 -2.75 5.87 3.35
C THR A 66 -2.91 4.65 2.45
N VAL A 67 -2.06 4.49 1.44
CA VAL A 67 -2.02 3.31 0.55
C VAL A 67 -1.69 2.05 1.36
N CYS A 68 -0.62 2.08 2.15
CA CYS A 68 -0.22 0.94 2.97
C CYS A 68 -1.30 0.60 4.01
N ARG A 69 -1.90 1.61 4.66
CA ARG A 69 -2.96 1.42 5.66
C ARG A 69 -4.21 0.78 5.05
N ALA A 70 -4.57 1.14 3.81
CA ALA A 70 -5.70 0.54 3.11
C ALA A 70 -5.53 -0.99 2.97
N LEU A 71 -4.34 -1.43 2.57
CA LEU A 71 -4.02 -2.85 2.42
C LEU A 71 -3.92 -3.58 3.76
N VAL A 72 -3.30 -2.97 4.78
CA VAL A 72 -3.22 -3.52 6.13
C VAL A 72 -4.62 -3.76 6.71
N LYS A 73 -5.56 -2.83 6.51
CA LYS A 73 -6.97 -2.99 6.93
C LYS A 73 -7.67 -4.17 6.25
N GLU A 74 -7.29 -4.52 5.02
CA GLU A 74 -7.80 -5.69 4.30
C GLU A 74 -7.10 -7.01 4.70
N GLY A 75 -6.14 -6.94 5.62
CA GLY A 75 -5.45 -8.08 6.21
C GLY A 75 -4.07 -8.38 5.62
N ALA A 76 -3.56 -7.53 4.72
CA ALA A 76 -2.23 -7.68 4.14
C ALA A 76 -1.13 -7.59 5.20
N GLY A 77 -0.05 -8.34 4.97
CA GLY A 77 1.24 -8.07 5.60
C GLY A 77 2.01 -6.99 4.84
N LEU A 78 3.22 -6.68 5.29
CA LEU A 78 4.12 -5.72 4.64
C LEU A 78 5.50 -6.34 4.45
N ASP A 79 6.04 -6.19 3.24
CA ASP A 79 7.44 -6.45 2.94
C ASP A 79 8.20 -5.11 2.97
N ILE A 80 9.19 -5.03 3.85
CA ILE A 80 9.97 -3.83 4.14
C ILE A 80 11.47 -4.10 3.97
N VAL A 81 12.24 -3.03 3.76
CA VAL A 81 13.69 -3.08 3.55
C VAL A 81 14.49 -2.09 4.41
N SER A 82 13.85 -1.30 5.27
CA SER A 82 14.54 -0.36 6.15
C SER A 82 13.82 -0.15 7.49
N GLY A 83 14.57 0.32 8.50
CA GLY A 83 14.02 0.74 9.77
C GLY A 83 13.01 1.89 9.64
N GLY A 84 13.17 2.76 8.63
CA GLY A 84 12.19 3.80 8.31
C GLY A 84 10.85 3.24 7.84
N GLU A 85 10.87 2.18 7.04
CA GLU A 85 9.65 1.46 6.64
C GLU A 85 9.05 0.67 7.80
N LEU A 86 9.87 0.04 8.66
CA LEU A 86 9.41 -0.57 9.90
C LEU A 86 8.65 0.46 10.76
N TYR A 87 9.23 1.64 10.98
CA TYR A 87 8.58 2.72 11.72
C TYR A 87 7.23 3.10 11.10
N LYS A 88 7.19 3.31 9.77
CA LYS A 88 5.95 3.66 9.06
C LYS A 88 4.90 2.55 9.17
N ALA A 89 5.30 1.28 9.02
CA ALA A 89 4.43 0.11 9.14
C ALA A 89 3.77 0.03 10.52
N LEU A 90 4.55 0.19 11.59
CA LEU A 90 4.03 0.21 12.97
C LEU A 90 3.11 1.40 13.19
N LYS A 91 3.46 2.59 12.68
CA LYS A 91 2.63 3.81 12.79
C LYS A 91 1.25 3.68 12.12
N ILE A 92 1.11 2.86 11.09
CA ILE A 92 -0.19 2.59 10.45
C ILE A 92 -0.95 1.42 11.06
N GLY A 93 -0.42 0.80 12.12
CA GLY A 93 -1.05 -0.31 12.84
C GLY A 93 -0.84 -1.67 12.20
N ALA A 94 0.20 -1.85 11.37
CA ALA A 94 0.57 -3.18 10.91
C ALA A 94 1.02 -4.04 12.10
N LYS A 95 0.54 -5.28 12.16
CA LYS A 95 0.93 -6.23 13.22
C LYS A 95 2.37 -6.70 12.97
N PRO A 96 3.29 -6.63 13.95
CA PRO A 96 4.69 -7.07 13.78
C PRO A 96 4.82 -8.47 13.19
N GLY A 97 4.03 -9.44 13.66
CA GLY A 97 3.99 -10.80 13.13
C GLY A 97 3.47 -10.95 11.68
N LYS A 98 3.16 -9.85 11.00
CA LYS A 98 2.81 -9.81 9.56
C LYS A 98 3.77 -8.95 8.74
N ILE A 99 4.91 -8.56 9.31
CA ILE A 99 5.94 -7.75 8.64
C ILE A 99 7.12 -8.67 8.29
N VAL A 100 7.55 -8.63 7.03
CA VAL A 100 8.72 -9.34 6.53
C VAL A 100 9.80 -8.32 6.21
N TYR A 101 11.01 -8.50 6.73
CA TYR A 101 12.12 -7.56 6.54
C TYR A 101 13.18 -8.16 5.60
N ALA A 102 13.08 -7.86 4.30
CA ALA A 102 13.83 -8.50 3.21
C ALA A 102 15.01 -7.65 2.68
N SER A 103 15.86 -7.12 3.57
CA SER A 103 17.07 -6.36 3.17
C SER A 103 18.37 -7.16 3.39
N VAL A 104 19.32 -7.06 2.45
CA VAL A 104 20.68 -7.61 2.59
C VAL A 104 21.62 -6.69 3.40
N GLY A 105 21.25 -5.41 3.54
CA GLY A 105 22.07 -4.38 4.19
C GLY A 105 21.52 -3.91 5.52
N LYS A 106 20.86 -4.78 6.28
CA LYS A 106 20.32 -4.40 7.60
C LYS A 106 21.47 -4.06 8.54
N THR A 107 21.39 -2.91 9.18
CA THR A 107 22.31 -2.57 10.27
C THR A 107 21.98 -3.38 11.53
N ALA A 108 22.95 -3.55 12.43
CA ALA A 108 22.71 -4.20 13.72
C ALA A 108 21.58 -3.52 14.51
N MET A 109 21.54 -2.18 14.48
CA MET A 109 20.48 -1.39 15.12
C MET A 109 19.09 -1.65 14.51
N GLU A 110 18.99 -1.79 13.19
CA GLU A 110 17.72 -2.13 12.54
C GLU A 110 17.25 -3.54 12.90
N ILE A 111 18.17 -4.50 12.99
CA ILE A 111 17.87 -5.88 13.42
C ILE A 111 17.39 -5.88 14.88
N ASP A 112 18.12 -5.24 15.79
CA ASP A 112 17.74 -5.14 17.21
C ASP A 112 16.37 -4.48 17.38
N THR A 113 16.10 -3.42 16.62
CA THR A 113 14.81 -2.74 16.66
C THR A 113 13.70 -3.65 16.15
N ALA A 114 13.92 -4.40 15.07
CA ALA A 114 12.94 -5.31 14.50
C ALA A 114 12.60 -6.47 15.45
N ILE A 115 13.58 -6.98 16.21
CA ILE A 115 13.37 -8.08 17.17
C ILE A 115 12.61 -7.61 18.41
N LYS A 116 12.79 -6.36 18.85
CA LYS A 116 12.16 -5.81 20.06
C LYS A 116 10.69 -5.37 19.87
N LYS A 117 10.17 -5.37 18.64
CA LYS A 117 8.85 -4.83 18.29
C LYS A 117 7.86 -5.95 17.96
#